data_AF-A0A7K2VI15-F1
#
_entry.id   AF-A0A7K2VI15-F1
#
_cell.length_a   1.000
_cell.length_b   1.000
_cell.length_c   1.000
_cell.angle_alpha   90.00
_cell.angle_beta   90.00
_cell.angle_gamma   90.00
#
_symmetry.space_group_name_H-M   'P 1'
#
loop_
_entity.id
_entity.type
_entity.pdbx_description
1 polymer ?
#
loop_
_entity_poly.entity_id
_entity_poly.type
_entity_poly.pdbx_seq_one_letter_code
_entity_poly.pdbx_strand_id
1 'polypeptide(L)'
;GRTARSGGSGSVVTLVLSGQRRELSKVTSEAGVEPTVTKVRSGEAALTRITGARRPSGTPLDGGPSSRPKNTNAPFRGMGSSKDTSGGRPSRKTSEARKLAEARRAAQVRRGR
;
A
#
# COMPACT_ATOMS: atom_id res chain seq x y z
N GLY A 1 -10.34 0.17 -11.86
CA GLY A 1 -9.87 -0.46 -10.61
C GLY A 1 -10.48 -1.84 -10.44
N ARG A 2 -10.04 -2.66 -9.47
CA ARG A 2 -10.68 -3.95 -9.15
C ARG A 2 -11.87 -3.72 -8.22
N THR A 3 -13.05 -4.21 -8.58
CA THR A 3 -14.32 -3.90 -7.91
C THR A 3 -14.86 -5.05 -7.05
N ALA A 4 -14.19 -6.19 -7.08
CA ALA A 4 -14.43 -7.33 -6.20
C ALA A 4 -13.12 -7.73 -5.51
N ARG A 5 -13.22 -8.12 -4.23
CA ARG A 5 -12.11 -8.77 -3.52
C ARG A 5 -11.94 -10.20 -4.04
N SER A 6 -10.70 -10.67 -4.08
CA SER A 6 -10.33 -12.07 -4.41
C SER A 6 -10.75 -12.62 -5.77
N GLY A 7 -10.96 -11.77 -6.79
CA GLY A 7 -11.23 -12.24 -8.17
C GLY A 7 -12.68 -12.68 -8.42
N GLY A 8 -13.59 -12.39 -7.50
CA GLY A 8 -15.02 -12.58 -7.71
C GLY A 8 -15.63 -11.60 -8.71
N SER A 9 -16.87 -11.82 -9.12
CA SER A 9 -17.69 -10.83 -9.80
C SER A 9 -18.27 -9.84 -8.77
N GLY A 10 -18.37 -8.57 -9.14
CA GLY A 10 -18.94 -7.52 -8.29
C GLY A 10 -19.56 -6.42 -9.12
N SER A 11 -20.64 -5.81 -8.60
CA SER A 11 -21.31 -4.68 -9.24
C SER A 11 -20.83 -3.36 -8.63
N VAL A 12 -20.59 -2.36 -9.48
CA VAL A 12 -20.34 -0.97 -9.07
C VAL A 12 -21.51 -0.12 -9.50
N VAL A 13 -22.06 0.62 -8.55
CA VAL A 13 -23.16 1.54 -8.80
C VAL A 13 -22.65 2.96 -8.55
N THR A 14 -22.76 3.81 -9.56
CA THR A 14 -22.48 5.24 -9.46
C THR A 14 -23.79 6.00 -9.57
N LEU A 15 -24.15 6.76 -8.54
CA LEU A 15 -25.31 7.65 -8.57
C LEU A 15 -24.89 9.00 -9.13
N VAL A 16 -25.59 9.50 -10.16
CA VAL A 16 -25.28 10.77 -10.80
C VAL A 16 -26.49 11.68 -10.91
N LEU A 17 -26.26 12.97 -10.68
CA LEU A 17 -27.25 14.02 -10.91
C LEU A 17 -27.39 14.30 -12.42
N SER A 18 -28.49 14.95 -12.82
CA SER A 18 -28.75 15.29 -14.22
C SER A 18 -27.61 16.10 -14.87
N GLY A 19 -27.05 17.08 -14.15
CA GLY A 19 -25.95 17.92 -14.62
C GLY A 19 -24.61 17.18 -14.80
N GLN A 20 -24.41 16.05 -14.13
CA GLN A 20 -23.14 15.30 -14.13
C GLN A 20 -23.11 14.16 -15.16
N ARG A 21 -24.21 13.93 -15.89
CA ARG A 21 -24.32 12.81 -16.83
C ARG A 21 -23.28 12.86 -17.95
N ARG A 22 -23.04 14.05 -18.50
CA ARG A 22 -22.07 14.23 -19.61
C ARG A 22 -20.65 13.89 -19.18
N GLU A 23 -20.27 14.33 -17.99
CA GLU A 23 -18.94 14.07 -17.43
C GLU A 23 -18.75 12.57 -17.16
N LEU A 24 -19.74 11.92 -16.52
CA LEU A 24 -19.66 10.47 -16.28
C LEU A 24 -19.58 9.70 -17.61
N SER A 25 -20.40 10.04 -18.61
CA SER A 25 -20.38 9.37 -19.91
C SER A 25 -19.02 9.48 -20.61
N LYS A 26 -18.33 10.62 -20.47
CA LYS A 26 -16.97 10.79 -20.99
C LYS A 26 -15.99 9.85 -20.27
N VAL A 27 -16.01 9.86 -18.94
CA VAL A 27 -15.14 9.01 -18.10
C VAL A 27 -15.35 7.52 -18.39
N THR A 28 -16.60 7.06 -18.51
CA THR A 28 -16.88 5.63 -18.79
C THR A 28 -16.46 5.23 -20.20
N SER A 29 -16.65 6.12 -21.19
CA SER A 29 -16.21 5.88 -22.57
C SER A 29 -14.70 5.80 -22.68
N GLU A 30 -13.96 6.72 -22.04
CA GLU A 30 -12.50 6.70 -21.99
C GLU A 30 -11.97 5.43 -21.28
N ALA A 31 -12.72 4.91 -20.31
CA ALA A 31 -12.42 3.66 -19.62
C ALA A 31 -12.83 2.40 -20.40
N GLY A 32 -13.50 2.52 -21.56
CA GLY A 32 -14.02 1.38 -22.32
C GLY A 32 -15.09 0.58 -21.57
N VAL A 33 -15.85 1.24 -20.69
CA VAL A 33 -16.91 0.64 -19.88
C VAL A 33 -18.26 1.05 -20.44
N GLU A 34 -19.13 0.06 -20.68
CA GLU A 34 -20.53 0.27 -21.08
C GLU A 34 -21.45 0.15 -19.85
N PRO A 35 -21.83 1.26 -19.19
CA PRO A 35 -22.69 1.20 -18.01
C PRO A 35 -24.15 0.98 -18.37
N THR A 36 -24.86 0.15 -17.61
CA THR A 36 -26.33 0.12 -17.65
C THR A 36 -26.89 1.37 -16.99
N VAL A 37 -27.63 2.19 -17.75
CA VAL A 37 -28.24 3.42 -17.24
C VAL A 37 -29.69 3.19 -16.87
N THR A 38 -30.01 3.35 -15.59
CA THR A 38 -31.40 3.30 -15.09
C THR A 38 -31.75 4.64 -14.45
N LYS A 39 -32.79 5.32 -14.97
CA LYS A 39 -33.35 6.51 -14.31
C LYS A 39 -34.17 6.03 -13.12
N VAL A 40 -33.86 6.53 -11.94
CA VAL A 40 -34.57 6.17 -10.70
C VAL A 40 -34.81 7.40 -9.85
N ARG A 41 -35.82 7.34 -8.99
CA ARG A 41 -36.03 8.28 -7.87
C ARG A 41 -35.60 7.64 -6.55
N SER A 42 -35.44 8.47 -5.52
CA SER A 42 -35.22 7.97 -4.15
C SER A 42 -36.40 7.09 -3.72
N GLY A 43 -36.11 5.94 -3.11
CA GLY A 43 -37.11 4.97 -2.63
C GLY A 43 -37.73 4.07 -3.69
N GLU A 44 -37.37 4.22 -4.97
CA GLU A 44 -37.91 3.39 -6.04
C GLU A 44 -37.37 1.95 -5.96
N ALA A 45 -38.23 0.97 -6.24
CA ALA A 45 -37.90 -0.46 -6.15
C ALA A 45 -36.69 -0.85 -7.02
N ALA A 46 -36.50 -0.21 -8.18
CA ALA A 46 -35.37 -0.45 -9.06
C ALA A 46 -34.02 -0.13 -8.38
N LEU A 47 -33.94 0.96 -7.60
CA LEU A 47 -32.72 1.35 -6.91
C LEU A 47 -32.34 0.34 -5.82
N THR A 48 -33.32 -0.14 -5.05
CA THR A 48 -33.12 -1.18 -4.04
C THR A 48 -32.65 -2.49 -4.67
N ARG A 49 -33.25 -2.90 -5.80
CA ARG A 49 -32.87 -4.12 -6.52
C ARG A 49 -31.44 -4.07 -7.06
N ILE A 50 -31.06 -2.95 -7.68
CA ILE A 50 -29.72 -2.76 -8.27
C ILE A 50 -28.63 -2.74 -7.19
N THR A 51 -28.89 -2.07 -6.06
CA THR A 51 -27.89 -1.89 -5.00
C THR A 51 -27.86 -3.01 -3.98
N GLY A 52 -28.93 -3.80 -3.86
CA GLY A 52 -29.13 -4.74 -2.76
C GLY A 52 -29.26 -4.06 -1.39
N ALA A 53 -29.49 -2.75 -1.35
CA ALA A 53 -29.51 -1.98 -0.11
C ALA A 53 -30.66 -2.44 0.80
N ARG A 54 -30.34 -2.71 2.07
CA ARG A 54 -31.30 -3.05 3.12
C ARG A 54 -31.25 -2.01 4.22
N ARG A 55 -32.39 -1.73 4.86
CA ARG A 55 -32.45 -0.85 6.02
C ARG A 55 -31.47 -1.39 7.10
N PRO A 56 -30.54 -0.57 7.60
CA PRO A 56 -29.65 -1.00 8.68
C PRO A 56 -30.49 -1.31 9.93
N SER A 57 -30.10 -2.32 10.70
CA SER A 57 -30.84 -2.71 11.92
C SER A 57 -30.81 -1.62 13.00
N GLY A 58 -29.78 -0.77 12.99
CA GLY A 58 -29.55 0.24 14.03
C GLY A 58 -28.98 -0.36 15.33
N THR A 59 -29.02 -1.67 15.49
CA THR A 59 -28.37 -2.39 16.58
C THR A 59 -26.85 -2.50 16.30
N PRO A 60 -25.99 -2.16 17.27
CA PRO A 60 -24.56 -2.47 17.17
C PRO A 60 -24.35 -3.96 16.89
N LEU A 61 -23.32 -4.29 16.11
CA LEU A 61 -22.92 -5.69 15.93
C LEU A 61 -22.31 -6.23 17.22
N ASP A 62 -22.61 -7.47 17.55
CA ASP A 62 -21.95 -8.18 18.65
C ASP A 62 -20.45 -8.34 18.34
N GLY A 63 -19.62 -8.04 19.33
CA GLY A 63 -18.17 -7.97 19.17
C GLY A 63 -17.69 -6.53 18.97
N GLY A 64 -16.96 -6.03 19.97
CA GLY A 64 -16.24 -4.76 19.85
C GLY A 64 -15.27 -4.76 18.66
N PRO A 65 -14.70 -3.61 18.29
CA PRO A 65 -13.83 -3.49 17.14
C PRO A 65 -12.77 -4.60 17.17
N SER A 66 -12.79 -5.46 16.14
CA SER A 66 -11.82 -6.55 16.00
C SER A 66 -10.41 -5.98 16.12
N SER A 67 -9.58 -6.58 16.98
CA SER A 67 -8.19 -6.16 17.12
C SER A 67 -7.53 -6.18 15.75
N ARG A 68 -7.07 -5.02 15.28
CA ARG A 68 -6.34 -4.92 14.01
C ARG A 68 -5.15 -5.90 14.09
N PRO A 69 -4.88 -6.70 13.04
CA PRO A 69 -3.75 -7.61 13.05
C PRO A 69 -2.49 -6.85 13.44
N LYS A 70 -1.78 -7.37 14.44
CA LYS A 70 -0.54 -6.76 14.93
C LYS A 70 0.40 -6.65 13.74
N ASN A 71 0.80 -5.42 13.44
CA ASN A 71 1.88 -5.14 12.51
C ASN A 71 3.13 -5.92 12.98
N THR A 72 3.49 -6.99 12.27
CA THR A 72 4.73 -7.75 12.50
C THR A 72 5.92 -7.19 11.71
N ASN A 73 5.74 -6.12 10.92
CA ASN A 73 6.84 -5.48 10.23
C ASN A 73 7.70 -4.76 11.26
N ALA A 74 8.99 -5.11 11.29
CA ALA A 74 9.97 -4.36 12.03
C ALA A 74 9.95 -2.89 11.56
N PRO A 75 9.96 -1.91 12.48
CA PRO A 75 10.01 -0.51 12.10
C PRO A 75 11.27 -0.26 11.27
N PHE A 76 11.09 0.32 10.08
CA PHE A 76 12.20 0.69 9.21
C PHE A 76 13.03 1.78 9.92
N ARG A 77 14.22 1.42 10.42
CA ARG A 77 15.11 2.36 11.11
C ARG A 77 16.11 3.01 10.16
N GLY A 78 15.67 3.46 8.98
CA GLY A 78 16.52 4.18 8.03
C GLY A 78 17.70 3.37 7.47
N MET A 79 18.24 3.81 6.34
CA MET A 79 19.54 3.31 5.87
C MET A 79 20.64 3.94 6.72
N GLY A 80 21.02 3.29 7.82
CA GLY A 80 22.17 3.72 8.62
C GLY A 80 22.11 3.44 10.12
N SER A 81 21.01 2.92 10.66
CA SER A 81 20.95 2.56 12.08
C SER A 81 20.90 1.05 12.32
N SER A 82 21.97 0.38 11.92
CA SER A 82 22.34 -0.92 12.46
C SER A 82 23.35 -0.69 13.57
N LYS A 83 22.87 -0.51 14.80
CA LYS A 83 23.68 -0.67 16.00
C LYS A 83 23.79 -2.16 16.31
N ASP A 84 24.94 -2.71 15.97
CA ASP A 84 25.57 -3.89 16.56
C ASP A 84 24.71 -5.15 16.69
N THR A 85 24.71 -5.95 15.62
CA THR A 85 24.61 -7.41 15.74
C THR A 85 25.60 -8.04 14.77
N SER A 86 26.71 -8.51 15.34
CA SER A 86 27.51 -9.67 14.90
C SER A 86 27.64 -9.91 13.39
N GLY A 87 28.83 -9.61 12.83
CA GLY A 87 29.31 -10.28 11.60
C GLY A 87 29.39 -9.44 10.33
N GLY A 88 29.37 -8.10 10.42
CA GLY A 88 29.56 -7.23 9.24
C GLY A 88 31.01 -7.20 8.77
N ARG A 89 31.26 -7.66 7.53
CA ARG A 89 32.55 -7.54 6.84
C ARG A 89 33.11 -6.11 6.97
N PRO A 90 34.42 -5.94 7.26
CA PRO A 90 35.02 -4.61 7.42
C PRO A 90 34.79 -3.78 6.16
N SER A 91 34.35 -2.53 6.34
CA SER A 91 34.13 -1.62 5.22
C SER A 91 35.42 -1.43 4.43
N ARG A 92 35.34 -1.22 3.12
CA ARG A 92 36.51 -1.03 2.24
C ARG A 92 37.50 0.02 2.79
N LYS A 93 36.99 1.09 3.39
CA LYS A 93 37.81 2.12 4.05
C LYS A 93 38.64 1.57 5.22
N THR A 94 38.05 0.70 6.05
CA THR A 94 38.78 0.08 7.17
C THR A 94 39.82 -0.93 6.70
N SER A 95 39.56 -1.67 5.62
CA SER A 95 40.56 -2.57 5.03
C SER A 95 41.73 -1.81 4.37
N GLU A 96 41.46 -0.69 3.72
CA GLU A 96 42.49 0.15 3.11
C GLU A 96 43.36 0.84 4.17
N ALA A 97 42.76 1.35 5.24
CA ALA A 97 43.49 1.93 6.36
C ALA A 97 44.43 0.91 7.01
N ARG A 98 44.00 -0.35 7.12
CA ARG A 98 44.83 -1.43 7.69
C ARG A 98 46.02 -1.76 6.78
N LYS A 99 45.80 -1.86 5.46
CA LYS A 99 46.87 -2.05 4.47
C LYS A 99 47.88 -0.90 4.49
N LEU A 100 47.41 0.34 4.60
CA LEU A 100 48.30 1.51 4.65
C LEU A 100 49.13 1.54 5.94
N ALA A 101 48.53 1.17 7.07
CA ALA A 101 49.23 1.06 8.36
C ALA A 101 50.29 -0.06 8.35
N GLU A 102 49.99 -1.18 7.71
CA GLU A 102 50.92 -2.30 7.53
C GLU A 102 52.10 -1.92 6.63
N ALA A 103 51.84 -1.24 5.50
CA ALA A 103 52.88 -0.72 4.62
C ALA A 103 53.79 0.31 5.32
N ARG A 104 53.23 1.17 6.17
CA ARG A 104 54.00 2.12 6.98
C ARG A 104 54.89 1.42 8.02
N ARG A 105 54.38 0.38 8.69
CA ARG A 105 55.20 -0.43 9.61
C ARG A 105 56.36 -1.11 8.89
N ALA A 106 56.12 -1.71 7.72
CA ALA A 106 57.15 -2.37 6.93
C ALA A 106 58.25 -1.38 6.47
N ALA A 107 57.88 -0.17 6.08
CA ALA A 107 58.83 0.88 5.72
C ALA A 107 59.66 1.36 6.93
N GLN A 108 59.08 1.39 8.12
CA GLN A 108 59.75 1.82 9.35
C GLN A 108 60.80 0.79 9.81
N VAL A 109 60.51 -0.51 9.69
CA VAL A 109 61.46 -1.60 9.98
C VAL A 109 62.67 -1.55 9.03
N ARG A 110 62.47 -1.15 7.77
CA ARG A 110 63.52 -1.06 6.76
C ARG A 110 64.43 0.17 6.90
N ARG A 111 63.98 1.19 7.66
CA ARG A 111 64.76 2.42 7.97
C ARG A 111 65.52 2.33 9.30
N GLY A 112 65.28 1.28 10.09
CA GLY A 112 65.93 1.01 11.37
C GLY A 112 66.96 -0.13 11.32
N ARG A 113 67.46 -0.49 10.13
CA ARG A 113 68.56 -1.44 9.94
C ARG A 113 69.66 -0.79 9.10
#